data_AF-A0A8J8AP74-F1
#
_entry.id   AF-A0A8J8AP74-F1
#
_cell.length_a   1.000
_cell.length_b   1.000
_cell.length_c   1.000
_cell.angle_alpha   90.00
_cell.angle_beta   90.00
_cell.angle_gamma   90.00
#
_symmetry.space_group_name_H-M   'P 1'
#
loop_
_entity.id
_entity.type
_entity.pdbx_description
1 polymer ?
#
loop_
_entity_poly.entity_id
_entity_poly.type
_entity_poly.pdbx_seq_one_letter_code
_entity_poly.pdbx_strand_id
1 'polypeptide(L)'
;MDKRWVATIHLDTLEVECDPSFRFKCVEGCGKCCYELEIPIRDEDIAGIEDLGYSAWEFVDYEKMFYRGDKFLSYALKKRPFDGGCVFLDPETMRCRIYSRRPLACRLYPFVFVRHGKTMEVYVKMDSFCPGLNHPEGTPISREFLLREYGDVIYEYREKATKASR
;
A
#
# COMPACT_ATOMS: atom_id res chain seq x y z
N MET A 1 2.72 0.63 19.58
CA MET A 1 2.04 -0.07 18.47
C MET A 1 3.04 -1.08 17.96
N ASP A 2 2.80 -2.35 18.25
CA ASP A 2 3.77 -3.41 17.96
C ASP A 2 3.84 -3.67 16.46
N LYS A 3 5.07 -3.73 15.96
CA LYS A 3 5.37 -4.00 14.56
C LYS A 3 6.23 -5.25 14.51
N ARG A 4 5.97 -6.11 13.53
CA ARG A 4 6.82 -7.24 13.19
C ARG A 4 7.63 -6.86 11.95
N TRP A 5 8.95 -6.96 12.06
CA TRP A 5 9.85 -6.89 10.93
C TRP A 5 9.61 -8.10 10.01
N VAL A 6 9.59 -7.88 8.70
CA VAL A 6 9.43 -8.96 7.70
C VAL A 6 10.54 -8.99 6.66
N ALA A 7 11.16 -7.86 6.34
CA ALA A 7 12.30 -7.81 5.43
C ALA A 7 13.11 -6.51 5.56
N THR A 8 14.36 -6.56 5.12
CA THR A 8 15.22 -5.40 4.87
C THR A 8 15.73 -5.48 3.44
N ILE A 9 15.57 -4.40 2.68
CA ILE A 9 16.02 -4.28 1.29
C ILE A 9 17.21 -3.31 1.25
N HIS A 10 18.33 -3.74 0.69
CA HIS A 10 19.48 -2.90 0.40
C HIS A 10 19.26 -2.19 -0.93
N LEU A 11 18.96 -0.89 -0.91
CA LEU A 11 18.51 -0.14 -2.08
C LEU A 11 19.59 0.01 -3.15
N ASP A 12 20.87 -0.18 -2.83
CA ASP A 12 22.04 -0.08 -3.73
C ASP A 12 22.44 -1.42 -4.37
N THR A 13 22.21 -2.56 -3.70
CA THR A 13 22.48 -3.91 -4.27
C THR A 13 21.21 -4.65 -4.71
N LEU A 14 20.03 -4.25 -4.21
CA LEU A 14 18.77 -5.00 -4.26
C LEU A 14 18.85 -6.37 -3.57
N GLU A 15 19.80 -6.56 -2.67
CA GLU A 15 19.80 -7.70 -1.76
C GLU A 15 18.68 -7.52 -0.72
N VAL A 16 18.11 -8.64 -0.30
CA VAL A 16 16.97 -8.67 0.62
C VAL A 16 17.22 -9.70 1.70
N GLU A 17 17.18 -9.23 2.95
CA GLU A 17 17.04 -10.08 4.13
C GLU A 17 15.55 -10.21 4.44
N CYS A 18 15.06 -11.41 4.73
CA CYS A 18 13.63 -11.66 4.97
C CYS A 18 13.40 -12.61 6.13
N ASP A 19 12.27 -12.45 6.83
CA ASP A 19 11.75 -13.43 7.79
C ASP A 19 11.18 -14.63 7.02
N PRO A 20 11.86 -15.80 7.03
CA PRO A 20 11.45 -16.95 6.23
C PRO A 20 10.15 -17.59 6.72
N SER A 21 9.72 -17.27 7.95
CA SER A 21 8.46 -17.79 8.51
C SER A 21 7.25 -16.97 8.09
N PHE A 22 7.46 -15.74 7.61
CA PHE A 22 6.37 -14.83 7.30
C PHE A 22 5.84 -15.09 5.88
N ARG A 23 4.51 -15.23 5.79
CA ARG A 23 3.80 -15.50 4.53
C ARG A 23 2.68 -14.50 4.34
N PHE A 24 2.39 -14.16 3.09
CA PHE A 24 1.31 -13.26 2.76
C PHE A 24 0.54 -13.69 1.50
N LYS A 25 -0.78 -13.52 1.55
CA LYS A 25 -1.67 -13.61 0.39
C LYS A 25 -2.78 -12.59 0.58
N CYS A 26 -3.02 -11.74 -0.41
CA CYS A 26 -4.24 -10.95 -0.45
C CYS A 26 -5.42 -11.91 -0.68
N VAL A 27 -6.33 -12.01 0.31
CA VAL A 27 -7.47 -12.93 0.22
C VAL A 27 -8.48 -12.38 -0.79
N GLU A 28 -8.77 -13.18 -1.82
CA GLU A 28 -9.74 -12.81 -2.86
C GLU A 28 -11.14 -12.63 -2.26
N GLY A 29 -11.87 -11.60 -2.70
CA GLY A 29 -13.20 -11.29 -2.20
C GLY A 29 -13.25 -10.84 -0.73
N CYS A 30 -12.13 -10.46 -0.12
CA CYS A 30 -12.11 -10.05 1.29
C CYS A 30 -12.68 -8.65 1.55
N GLY A 31 -12.22 -7.63 0.80
CA GLY A 31 -12.70 -6.24 0.92
C GLY A 31 -12.45 -5.53 2.26
N LYS A 32 -11.94 -6.18 3.32
CA LYS A 32 -11.86 -5.58 4.66
C LYS A 32 -11.06 -4.26 4.72
N CYS A 33 -9.94 -4.17 4.01
CA CYS A 33 -9.18 -2.90 3.92
C CYS A 33 -9.98 -1.78 3.24
N CYS A 34 -10.92 -2.11 2.36
CA CYS A 34 -11.80 -1.13 1.72
C CYS A 34 -12.84 -0.56 2.68
N TYR A 35 -13.14 -1.21 3.81
CA TYR A 35 -14.01 -0.69 4.86
C TYR A 35 -13.21 0.00 5.97
N GLU A 36 -12.17 -0.67 6.47
CA GLU A 36 -11.46 -0.25 7.68
C GLU A 36 -10.42 0.86 7.47
N LEU A 37 -9.81 0.97 6.28
CA LEU A 37 -8.76 1.98 6.06
C LEU A 37 -9.32 3.31 5.59
N GLU A 38 -8.72 4.36 6.10
CA GLU A 38 -8.73 5.68 5.47
C GLU A 38 -7.50 5.78 4.57
N ILE A 39 -7.74 5.93 3.27
CA ILE A 39 -6.68 5.86 2.27
C ILE A 39 -6.29 7.28 1.87
N PRO A 40 -5.09 7.77 2.24
CA PRO A 40 -4.55 8.97 1.61
C PRO A 40 -4.28 8.69 0.13
N ILE A 41 -4.63 9.64 -0.72
CA ILE A 41 -4.40 9.55 -2.17
C ILE A 41 -3.42 10.64 -2.59
N ARG A 42 -2.39 10.25 -3.35
CA ARG A 42 -1.41 11.18 -3.91
C ARG A 42 -1.93 11.81 -5.18
N ASP A 43 -1.32 12.91 -5.61
CA ASP A 43 -1.61 13.53 -6.90
C ASP A 43 -1.39 12.54 -8.06
N GLU A 44 -0.37 11.67 -7.96
CA GLU A 44 -0.15 10.62 -8.97
C GLU A 44 -1.21 9.52 -8.93
N ASP A 45 -1.80 9.24 -7.77
CA ASP A 45 -2.92 8.30 -7.66
C ASP A 45 -4.18 8.91 -8.30
N ILE A 46 -4.43 10.20 -8.10
CA ILE A 46 -5.57 10.92 -8.70
C ILE A 46 -5.44 10.90 -10.21
N ALA A 47 -4.31 11.35 -10.77
CA ALA A 47 -4.08 11.37 -12.21
C ALA A 47 -4.23 9.96 -12.82
N GLY A 48 -3.66 8.93 -12.18
CA GLY A 48 -3.74 7.56 -12.66
C GLY A 48 -5.15 6.96 -12.63
N ILE A 49 -6.04 7.46 -11.76
CA ILE A 49 -7.45 7.07 -11.72
C ILE A 49 -8.27 7.88 -12.73
N GLU A 50 -7.94 9.15 -12.95
CA GLU A 50 -8.58 9.97 -13.99
C GLU A 50 -8.31 9.41 -15.41
N ASP A 51 -7.13 8.84 -15.64
CA ASP A 51 -6.79 8.11 -16.87
C ASP A 51 -7.71 6.90 -17.15
N LEU A 52 -8.43 6.40 -16.14
CA LEU A 52 -9.45 5.35 -16.30
C LEU A 52 -10.82 5.89 -16.69
N GLY A 53 -10.99 7.22 -16.78
CA GLY A 53 -12.23 7.90 -17.13
C GLY A 53 -13.08 8.33 -15.93
N TYR A 54 -12.54 8.25 -14.71
CA TYR A 54 -13.21 8.81 -13.53
C TYR A 54 -12.91 10.29 -13.37
N SER A 55 -13.86 11.06 -12.85
CA SER A 55 -13.62 12.42 -12.38
C SER A 55 -13.15 12.39 -10.93
N ALA A 56 -12.15 13.22 -10.56
CA ALA A 56 -11.70 13.35 -9.17
C ALA A 56 -12.85 13.59 -8.18
N TRP A 57 -13.91 14.30 -8.59
CA TRP A 57 -15.09 14.54 -7.77
C TRP A 57 -15.84 13.26 -7.37
N GLU A 58 -15.70 12.17 -8.11
CA GLU A 58 -16.35 10.89 -7.82
C GLU A 58 -15.63 10.11 -6.72
N PHE A 59 -14.31 10.26 -6.59
CA PHE A 59 -13.51 9.41 -5.72
C PHE A 59 -12.63 10.12 -4.69
N VAL A 60 -12.42 11.43 -4.81
CA VAL A 60 -11.68 12.22 -3.83
C VAL A 60 -12.61 12.80 -2.78
N ASP A 61 -12.29 12.58 -1.51
CA ASP A 61 -12.97 13.17 -0.36
C ASP A 61 -12.21 14.43 0.08
N TYR A 62 -12.63 15.58 -0.46
CA TYR A 62 -12.00 16.87 -0.18
C TYR A 62 -12.26 17.40 1.24
N GLU A 63 -13.17 16.79 1.99
CA GLU A 63 -13.43 17.15 3.39
C GLU A 63 -12.44 16.46 4.34
N LYS A 64 -11.79 15.39 3.87
CA LYS A 64 -10.91 14.56 4.67
C LYS A 64 -9.45 14.74 4.28
N MET A 65 -8.72 15.44 5.13
CA MET A 65 -7.35 15.86 4.89
C MET A 65 -6.37 15.14 5.83
N PHE A 66 -5.25 14.68 5.27
CA PHE A 66 -4.13 14.11 6.03
C PHE A 66 -3.01 15.14 6.19
N TYR A 67 -2.43 15.19 7.39
CA TYR A 67 -1.37 16.13 7.75
C TYR A 67 -0.18 15.41 8.40
N ARG A 68 1.01 15.99 8.28
CA ARG A 68 2.19 15.66 9.07
C ARG A 68 2.67 16.90 9.81
N GLY A 69 2.31 17.02 11.09
CA GLY A 69 2.39 18.31 11.78
C GLY A 69 1.46 19.30 11.07
N ASP A 70 1.95 20.49 10.77
CA ASP A 70 1.17 21.53 10.07
C ASP A 70 1.19 21.37 8.54
N LYS A 71 1.94 20.39 8.01
CA LYS A 71 2.05 20.19 6.57
C LYS A 71 0.90 19.33 6.05
N PHE A 72 0.06 19.91 5.19
CA PHE A 72 -0.90 19.17 4.38
C PHE A 72 -0.18 18.15 3.49
N LEU A 73 -0.69 16.91 3.48
CA LEU A 73 -0.15 15.82 2.67
C LEU A 73 -1.05 15.47 1.50
N SER A 74 -2.34 15.26 1.75
CA SER A 74 -3.26 14.65 0.79
C SER A 74 -4.69 14.67 1.29
N TYR A 75 -5.64 14.50 0.37
CA TYR A 75 -7.02 14.14 0.68
C TYR A 75 -7.19 12.62 0.86
N ALA A 76 -8.40 12.18 1.20
CA ALA A 76 -8.74 10.77 1.29
C ALA A 76 -9.48 10.23 0.06
N LEU A 77 -9.41 8.92 -0.11
CA LEU A 77 -10.31 8.18 -1.00
C LEU A 77 -11.71 8.08 -0.39
N LYS A 78 -12.74 8.41 -1.19
CA LYS A 78 -14.14 8.39 -0.77
C LYS A 78 -14.60 7.00 -0.31
N LYS A 79 -15.44 7.04 0.72
CA LYS A 79 -16.30 5.92 1.13
C LYS A 79 -17.72 6.18 0.64
N ARG A 80 -18.44 5.10 0.33
CA ARG A 80 -19.84 5.16 -0.05
C ARG A 80 -20.69 5.41 1.19
N PRO A 81 -21.71 6.28 1.09
CA PRO A 81 -22.52 6.64 2.26
C PRO A 81 -23.43 5.52 2.76
N PHE A 82 -23.82 4.57 1.89
CA PHE A 82 -24.83 3.56 2.24
C PHE A 82 -24.27 2.34 2.99
N ASP A 83 -22.96 2.06 2.88
CA ASP A 83 -22.33 0.91 3.54
C ASP A 83 -20.92 1.19 4.10
N GLY A 84 -20.37 2.38 3.88
CA GLY A 84 -19.03 2.74 4.35
C GLY A 84 -17.87 2.08 3.58
N GLY A 85 -18.14 1.37 2.48
CA GLY A 85 -17.11 0.75 1.65
C GLY A 85 -16.40 1.77 0.75
N CYS A 86 -15.14 1.51 0.39
CA CYS A 86 -14.42 2.31 -0.61
C CYS A 86 -15.24 2.46 -1.89
N VAL A 87 -15.28 3.65 -2.50
CA VAL A 87 -16.03 3.92 -3.75
C VAL A 87 -15.72 2.93 -4.88
N PHE A 88 -14.50 2.37 -4.92
CA PHE A 88 -14.09 1.40 -5.95
C PHE A 88 -14.33 -0.07 -5.59
N LEU A 89 -14.78 -0.40 -4.39
CA LEU A 89 -15.14 -1.77 -4.03
C LEU A 89 -16.46 -2.16 -4.73
N ASP A 90 -16.49 -3.28 -5.41
CA ASP A 90 -17.73 -3.89 -5.87
C ASP A 90 -18.43 -4.59 -4.68
N PRO A 91 -19.66 -4.19 -4.29
CA PRO A 91 -20.35 -4.76 -3.12
C PRO A 91 -20.85 -6.20 -3.34
N GLU A 92 -20.97 -6.67 -4.59
CA GLU A 92 -21.42 -8.04 -4.89
C GLU A 92 -20.24 -9.01 -4.87
N THR A 93 -19.14 -8.62 -5.51
CA THR A 93 -17.96 -9.50 -5.66
C THR A 93 -16.90 -9.28 -4.60
N MET A 94 -16.98 -8.17 -3.85
CA MET A 94 -15.97 -7.72 -2.88
C MET A 94 -14.58 -7.52 -3.50
N ARG A 95 -14.52 -7.26 -4.82
CA ARG A 95 -13.30 -6.97 -5.57
C ARG A 95 -13.17 -5.47 -5.85
N CYS A 96 -11.93 -4.99 -5.91
CA CYS A 96 -11.68 -3.60 -6.30
C CYS A 96 -11.77 -3.45 -7.82
N ARG A 97 -12.62 -2.54 -8.30
CA ARG A 97 -12.83 -2.28 -9.74
C ARG A 97 -11.59 -1.71 -10.44
N ILE A 98 -10.70 -1.07 -9.68
CA ILE A 98 -9.45 -0.49 -10.18
C ILE A 98 -8.20 -1.23 -9.67
N TYR A 99 -8.29 -2.55 -9.43
CA TYR A 99 -7.25 -3.30 -8.71
C TYR A 99 -5.81 -3.08 -9.24
N SER A 100 -5.64 -2.99 -10.56
CA SER A 100 -4.35 -2.75 -11.24
C SER A 100 -3.84 -1.31 -11.14
N ARG A 101 -4.72 -0.35 -10.82
CA ARG A 101 -4.42 1.08 -10.67
C ARG A 101 -4.73 1.58 -9.25
N ARG A 102 -4.69 0.70 -8.27
CA ARG A 102 -4.98 1.07 -6.87
C ARG A 102 -4.00 2.13 -6.37
N PRO A 103 -4.48 3.08 -5.54
CA PRO A 103 -3.61 4.05 -4.89
C PRO A 103 -2.43 3.39 -4.17
N LEU A 104 -1.29 4.08 -4.09
CA LEU A 104 -0.09 3.54 -3.47
C LEU A 104 -0.34 2.99 -2.06
N ALA A 105 -1.09 3.71 -1.22
CA ALA A 105 -1.42 3.24 0.13
C ALA A 105 -2.20 1.92 0.15
N CYS A 106 -3.10 1.70 -0.82
CA CYS A 106 -3.81 0.43 -0.98
C CYS A 106 -2.90 -0.70 -1.44
N ARG A 107 -1.88 -0.41 -2.26
CA ARG A 107 -0.90 -1.39 -2.74
C ARG A 107 0.02 -1.83 -1.61
N LEU A 108 0.53 -0.87 -0.82
CA LEU A 108 1.47 -1.15 0.26
C LEU A 108 0.83 -1.94 1.40
N TYR A 109 -0.47 -1.77 1.69
CA TYR A 109 -1.14 -2.48 2.77
C TYR A 109 -1.09 -4.02 2.56
N PRO A 110 -0.74 -4.82 3.59
CA PRO A 110 -0.59 -4.48 5.01
C PRO A 110 0.84 -4.09 5.45
N PHE A 111 1.75 -3.93 4.51
CA PHE A 111 3.14 -3.62 4.76
C PHE A 111 3.38 -2.12 4.97
N VAL A 112 4.37 -1.82 5.80
CA VAL A 112 4.86 -0.48 6.06
C VAL A 112 6.32 -0.46 5.67
N PHE A 113 6.65 0.36 4.68
CA PHE A 113 8.01 0.55 4.19
C PHE A 113 8.63 1.76 4.88
N VAL A 114 9.79 1.57 5.51
CA VAL A 114 10.52 2.61 6.22
C VAL A 114 11.94 2.66 5.67
N ARG A 115 12.32 3.81 5.11
CA ARG A 115 13.65 4.01 4.55
C ARG A 115 14.62 4.54 5.60
N HIS A 116 15.79 3.90 5.69
CA HIS A 116 16.92 4.31 6.52
C HIS A 116 18.18 4.44 5.65
N GLY A 117 18.43 5.64 5.13
CA GLY A 117 19.58 5.89 4.24
C GLY A 117 19.51 5.06 2.96
N LYS A 118 20.36 4.01 2.90
CA LYS A 118 20.44 3.04 1.79
C LYS A 118 19.65 1.76 2.02
N THR A 119 19.06 1.55 3.19
CA THR A 119 18.19 0.40 3.45
C THR A 119 16.72 0.81 3.48
N MET A 120 15.85 -0.14 3.18
CA MET A 120 14.41 -0.02 3.33
C MET A 120 13.88 -1.22 4.09
N GLU A 121 13.42 -0.99 5.31
CA GLU A 121 12.84 -1.99 6.17
C GLU A 121 11.34 -2.10 5.89
N VAL A 122 10.84 -3.33 5.89
CA VAL A 122 9.45 -3.67 5.67
C VAL A 122 8.91 -4.29 6.94
N TYR A 123 7.80 -3.73 7.41
CA TYR A 123 7.12 -4.14 8.62
C TYR A 123 5.67 -4.49 8.34
N VAL A 124 5.06 -5.28 9.22
CA VAL A 124 3.61 -5.36 9.37
C VAL A 124 3.21 -4.91 10.75
N LYS A 125 2.06 -4.23 10.86
CA LYS A 125 1.49 -3.93 12.17
C LYS A 125 0.82 -5.18 12.74
N MET A 126 1.08 -5.51 13.99
CA MET A 126 0.54 -6.72 14.62
C MET A 126 -0.96 -6.64 14.89
N ASP A 127 -1.50 -5.44 15.04
CA ASP A 127 -2.94 -5.15 15.16
C ASP A 127 -3.64 -5.00 13.80
N SER A 128 -2.96 -5.35 12.70
CA SER A 128 -3.55 -5.32 11.37
C SER A 128 -4.70 -6.32 11.27
N PHE A 129 -5.85 -5.83 10.84
CA PHE A 129 -7.05 -6.64 10.64
C PHE A 129 -7.02 -7.50 9.37
N CYS A 130 -5.90 -7.51 8.62
CA CYS A 130 -5.75 -8.23 7.36
C CYS A 130 -5.71 -9.76 7.58
N PRO A 131 -6.69 -10.53 7.06
CA PRO A 131 -6.67 -11.99 7.18
C PRO A 131 -5.59 -12.66 6.30
N GLY A 132 -4.91 -11.88 5.45
CA GLY A 132 -3.84 -12.37 4.58
C GLY A 132 -2.49 -12.57 5.28
N LEU A 133 -2.34 -12.04 6.50
CA LEU A 133 -1.12 -12.17 7.28
C LEU A 133 -0.94 -13.61 7.77
N ASN A 134 0.20 -14.23 7.46
CA ASN A 134 0.50 -15.63 7.75
C ASN A 134 -0.59 -16.60 7.26
N HIS A 135 -1.26 -16.27 6.17
CA HIS A 135 -2.25 -17.16 5.56
C HIS A 135 -1.58 -18.50 5.19
N PRO A 136 -2.22 -19.66 5.42
CA PRO A 136 -1.62 -20.97 5.13
C PRO A 136 -1.20 -21.14 3.67
N GLU A 137 -2.01 -20.59 2.75
CA GLU A 137 -1.70 -20.53 1.30
C GLU A 137 -0.90 -19.27 0.91
N GLY A 138 -0.32 -18.58 1.88
CA GLY A 138 0.47 -17.38 1.69
C GLY A 138 1.80 -17.68 1.00
N THR A 139 2.19 -16.77 0.09
CA THR A 139 3.53 -16.80 -0.50
C THR A 139 4.53 -16.32 0.56
N PRO A 140 5.67 -17.02 0.77
CA PRO A 140 6.75 -16.50 1.60
C PRO A 140 7.20 -15.13 1.12
N ILE A 141 7.52 -14.23 2.03
CA ILE A 141 8.21 -13.01 1.65
C ILE A 141 9.62 -13.38 1.21
N SER A 142 9.95 -13.00 -0.02
CA SER A 142 11.26 -13.17 -0.63
C SER A 142 11.64 -11.93 -1.43
N ARG A 143 12.87 -11.89 -1.91
CA ARG A 143 13.33 -10.88 -2.87
C ARG A 143 12.43 -10.81 -4.11
N GLU A 144 12.13 -11.96 -4.69
CA GLU A 144 11.31 -12.08 -5.90
C GLU A 144 9.90 -11.59 -5.65
N PHE A 145 9.31 -11.93 -4.50
CA PHE A 145 8.01 -11.44 -4.09
C PHE A 145 8.02 -9.90 -3.99
N LEU A 146 8.96 -9.33 -3.23
CA LEU A 146 9.00 -7.88 -3.00
C LEU A 146 9.25 -7.10 -4.30
N LEU A 147 10.15 -7.56 -5.16
CA LEU A 147 10.43 -6.90 -6.44
C LEU A 147 9.28 -7.05 -7.45
N ARG A 148 8.53 -8.15 -7.41
CA ARG A 148 7.36 -8.35 -8.27
C ARG A 148 6.19 -7.46 -7.84
N GLU A 149 5.87 -7.45 -6.54
CA GLU A 149 4.69 -6.76 -6.03
C GLU A 149 4.93 -5.26 -5.78
N TYR A 150 6.16 -4.88 -5.43
CA TYR A 150 6.52 -3.50 -5.00
C TYR A 150 7.73 -2.94 -5.74
N GLY A 151 8.10 -3.53 -6.88
CA GLY A 151 9.29 -3.13 -7.63
C GLY A 151 9.28 -1.65 -7.99
N ASP A 152 8.15 -1.12 -8.45
CA ASP A 152 8.01 0.30 -8.78
C ASP A 152 8.37 1.23 -7.62
N VAL A 153 7.89 0.90 -6.42
CA VAL A 153 8.21 1.64 -5.19
C VAL A 153 9.69 1.48 -4.84
N ILE A 154 10.21 0.25 -4.86
CA ILE A 154 11.61 -0.05 -4.52
C ILE A 154 12.57 0.69 -5.46
N TYR A 155 12.30 0.69 -6.77
CA TYR A 155 13.13 1.38 -7.76
C TYR A 155 13.05 2.90 -7.61
N GLU A 156 11.87 3.47 -7.35
CA GLU A 156 11.73 4.91 -7.08
C GLU A 156 12.63 5.35 -5.89
N TYR A 157 12.65 4.57 -4.81
CA TYR A 157 13.48 4.88 -3.64
C TYR A 157 14.97 4.60 -3.87
N ARG A 158 15.32 3.60 -4.68
CA ARG A 158 16.71 3.34 -5.11
C ARG A 158 17.30 4.53 -5.86
N GLU A 159 16.57 5.11 -6.81
CA GLU A 159 17.04 6.29 -7.54
C GLU A 159 17.30 7.47 -6.59
N LYS A 160 16.41 7.67 -5.62
CA LYS A 160 16.56 8.71 -4.58
C LYS A 160 17.77 8.44 -3.67
N ALA A 161 18.08 7.18 -3.36
CA ALA A 161 19.22 6.79 -2.53
C ALA A 161 20.57 6.96 -3.25
N THR A 162 20.62 6.62 -4.53
CA THR A 162 21.83 6.76 -5.35
C THR A 162 22.14 8.21 -5.69
N LYS A 163 21.13 9.05 -5.93
CA LYS A 163 21.30 10.50 -6.15
C LYS A 163 21.76 11.25 -4.89
N ALA A 164 21.32 10.84 -3.70
CA ALA A 164 21.74 11.44 -2.43
C ALA A 164 23.18 11.10 -2.00
N SER A 165 23.85 10.20 -2.73
CA SER A 165 25.25 9.81 -2.50
C SER A 165 26.24 10.53 -3.44
N ARG A 166 25.76 11.49 -4.25
CA ARG A 166 26.54 12.39 -5.10
C ARG A 166 26.46 13.80 -4.54
#